data_AF-A0A7L2L060-F1
#
_entry.id   AF-A0A7L2L060-F1
#
_cell.length_a   1.000
_cell.length_b   1.000
_cell.length_c   1.000
_cell.angle_alpha   90.00
_cell.angle_beta   90.00
_cell.angle_gamma   90.00
#
_symmetry.space_group_name_H-M   'P 1'
#
loop_
_entity.id
_entity.type
_entity.pdbx_description
1 polymer ?
#
loop_
_entity_poly.entity_id
_entity_poly.type
_entity_poly.pdbx_seq_one_letter_code
_entity_poly.pdbx_strand_id
1 'polypeptide(L)'
;GLGGGLWVRGDLGRGLTCPGCPQAWRSCPLRLFTVALLEDNSERLRRLLEAVARRRALPAQVRVVELHDGDVSAYTYERTLMMEQRSQMLRQLRRAQGGPAPSQPPSAEEE
;
A
#
# COMPACT_ATOMS: atom_id res chain seq x y z
N GLY A 1 4.44 0.79 -21.19
CA GLY A 1 3.83 1.55 -20.08
C GLY A 1 2.90 0.64 -19.32
N LEU A 2 3.26 0.31 -18.07
CA LEU A 2 2.37 -0.31 -17.08
C LEU A 2 2.81 0.23 -15.72
N GLY A 3 2.41 1.46 -15.42
CA GLY A 3 2.64 2.11 -14.12
C GLY A 3 1.47 1.85 -13.17
N GLY A 4 1.15 0.58 -12.90
CA GLY A 4 0.20 0.21 -11.86
C GLY A 4 0.92 0.02 -10.54
N GLY A 5 1.00 1.07 -9.73
CA GLY A 5 1.60 1.02 -8.39
C GLY A 5 0.81 0.11 -7.46
N LEU A 6 1.32 -1.10 -7.20
CA LEU A 6 0.78 -2.02 -6.21
C LEU A 6 1.13 -1.54 -4.80
N TRP A 7 0.29 -0.72 -4.20
CA TRP A 7 0.43 -0.32 -2.78
C TRP A 7 -0.04 -1.45 -1.88
N VAL A 8 0.82 -2.45 -1.68
CA VAL A 8 0.64 -3.39 -0.57
C VAL A 8 0.97 -2.61 0.70
N ARG A 9 -0.04 -2.15 1.45
CA ARG A 9 0.13 -1.89 2.88
C ARG A 9 0.31 -3.25 3.56
N GLY A 10 1.50 -3.80 3.38
CA GLY A 10 1.90 -5.09 3.87
C GLY A 10 2.40 -4.96 5.29
N ASP A 11 1.49 -5.06 6.25
CA ASP A 11 1.84 -5.90 7.39
C ASP A 11 1.97 -7.31 6.80
N LEU A 12 3.21 -7.80 6.68
CA LEU A 12 3.60 -9.15 6.22
C LEU A 12 3.73 -9.34 4.70
N GLY A 13 4.77 -8.72 4.13
CA GLY A 13 5.46 -9.25 2.95
C GLY A 13 6.25 -10.51 3.34
N ARG A 14 5.65 -11.70 3.18
CA ARG A 14 6.36 -12.98 3.33
C ARG A 14 7.21 -13.22 2.06
N GLY A 15 8.44 -12.72 2.12
CA GLY A 15 9.54 -13.06 1.22
C GLY A 15 10.89 -13.14 1.92
N LEU A 16 10.97 -12.76 3.20
CA LEU A 16 12.12 -12.97 4.05
C LEU A 16 11.64 -13.82 5.22
N THR A 17 12.18 -15.04 5.33
CA THR A 17 12.36 -15.65 6.65
C THR A 17 13.27 -14.72 7.44
N CYS A 18 12.68 -13.67 8.05
CA CYS A 18 13.38 -12.82 8.99
C CYS A 18 13.65 -13.70 10.22
N PRO A 19 14.92 -13.96 10.58
CA PRO A 19 15.26 -14.88 11.67
C PRO A 19 14.76 -14.42 13.06
N GLY A 20 14.14 -13.23 13.16
CA GLY A 20 13.65 -12.66 14.40
C GLY A 20 12.11 -12.55 14.53
N CYS A 21 11.32 -13.05 13.58
CA CYS A 21 9.86 -12.99 13.73
C CYS A 21 9.38 -13.97 14.84
N PRO A 22 8.62 -13.50 15.85
CA PRO A 22 8.12 -14.34 16.92
C PRO A 22 7.17 -15.42 16.37
N GLN A 23 7.22 -16.61 16.99
CA GLN A 23 6.42 -17.78 16.62
C GLN A 23 4.90 -17.52 16.56
N ALA A 24 4.43 -16.47 17.24
CA ALA A 24 3.05 -15.98 17.23
C ALA A 24 2.48 -15.69 15.82
N TRP A 25 3.33 -15.32 14.85
CA TRP A 25 2.87 -14.94 13.50
C TRP A 25 2.87 -16.10 12.50
N ARG A 26 3.27 -17.31 12.93
CA ARG A 26 3.36 -18.49 12.05
C ARG A 26 1.99 -19.06 11.67
N SER A 27 0.96 -18.80 12.46
CA SER A 27 -0.42 -19.28 12.26
C SER A 27 -1.41 -18.14 12.00
N CYS A 28 -0.94 -16.92 11.74
CA CYS A 28 -1.83 -15.79 11.50
C CYS A 28 -2.61 -15.98 10.18
N PRO A 29 -3.95 -15.90 10.20
CA PRO A 29 -4.74 -15.92 8.98
C PRO A 29 -4.44 -14.66 8.17
N LEU A 30 -3.86 -14.85 6.98
CA LEU A 30 -3.57 -13.75 6.07
C LEU A 30 -4.83 -13.40 5.29
N ARG A 31 -5.05 -12.10 5.05
CA ARG A 31 -6.14 -11.62 4.19
C ARG A 31 -5.56 -10.69 3.15
N LEU A 32 -5.68 -11.09 1.88
CA LEU A 32 -5.14 -10.36 0.75
C LEU A 32 -6.27 -9.56 0.11
N PHE A 33 -6.11 -8.24 0.10
CA PHE A 33 -7.05 -7.34 -0.55
C PHE A 33 -6.39 -6.69 -1.75
N THR A 34 -7.10 -6.69 -2.87
CA THR A 34 -6.70 -5.95 -4.07
C THR A 34 -7.88 -5.15 -4.57
N VAL A 35 -7.60 -3.96 -5.06
CA VAL A 35 -8.61 -3.13 -5.73
C VAL A 35 -8.49 -3.40 -7.24
N ALA A 36 -9.61 -3.68 -7.88
CA ALA A 36 -9.73 -3.79 -9.33
C ALA A 36 -10.53 -2.60 -9.86
N LEU A 37 -10.11 -2.06 -10.99
CA LEU A 37 -10.85 -1.02 -11.71
C LEU A 37 -12.00 -1.65 -12.50
N LEU A 38 -12.97 -0.85 -12.92
CA LEU A 38 -14.16 -1.34 -13.62
C LEU A 38 -13.83 -2.01 -14.97
N GLU A 39 -12.74 -1.59 -15.61
CA GLU A 39 -12.25 -2.15 -16.87
C GLU A 39 -11.49 -3.48 -16.69
N ASP A 40 -11.05 -3.76 -15.46
CA ASP A 40 -10.28 -4.96 -15.15
C ASP A 40 -11.17 -6.18 -14.92
N ASN A 41 -10.66 -7.36 -15.29
CA ASN A 41 -11.32 -8.61 -14.98
C ASN A 41 -11.01 -9.03 -13.54
N SER A 42 -11.89 -8.65 -12.61
CA SER A 42 -11.79 -8.93 -11.17
C SER A 42 -11.67 -10.43 -10.86
N GLU A 43 -12.36 -11.29 -11.62
CA GLU A 43 -12.27 -12.75 -11.49
C GLU A 43 -10.91 -13.31 -11.93
N ARG A 44 -10.33 -12.77 -13.01
CA ARG A 44 -8.97 -13.14 -13.44
C ARG A 44 -7.95 -12.75 -12.39
N LEU A 45 -8.10 -11.56 -11.82
CA LEU A 45 -7.23 -11.06 -10.76
C LEU A 45 -7.29 -11.98 -9.53
N ARG A 46 -8.51 -12.36 -9.10
CA ARG A 46 -8.71 -13.29 -7.99
C ARG A 46 -8.00 -14.61 -8.20
N ARG A 47 -8.17 -15.23 -9.38
CA ARG A 47 -7.53 -16.52 -9.72
C ARG A 47 -6.00 -16.43 -9.75
N LEU A 48 -5.45 -15.32 -10.26
CA LEU A 48 -4.01 -15.08 -10.26
C LEU A 48 -3.47 -14.98 -8.83
N LEU A 49 -4.15 -14.24 -7.96
CA LEU A 49 -3.77 -14.09 -6.56
C LEU A 49 -3.87 -15.41 -5.80
N GLU A 50 -4.91 -16.21 -6.03
CA GLU A 50 -5.04 -17.57 -5.48
C GLU A 50 -3.94 -18.50 -5.99
N ALA A 51 -3.55 -18.41 -7.26
CA ALA A 51 -2.42 -19.18 -7.81
C ALA A 51 -1.08 -18.76 -7.18
N VAL A 52 -0.84 -17.46 -7.00
CA VAL A 52 0.36 -16.94 -6.33
C VAL A 52 0.41 -17.37 -4.87
N ALA A 53 -0.71 -17.29 -4.14
CA ALA A 53 -0.80 -17.72 -2.75
C ALA A 53 -0.51 -19.23 -2.60
N ARG A 54 -1.09 -20.05 -3.49
CA ARG A 54 -0.80 -21.50 -3.53
C ARG A 54 0.66 -21.79 -3.80
N ARG A 55 1.27 -21.14 -4.80
CA ARG A 55 2.69 -21.33 -5.13
C ARG A 55 3.63 -20.98 -3.97
N ARG A 56 3.24 -20.04 -3.12
CA ARG A 56 4.03 -19.59 -1.96
C ARG A 56 3.66 -20.29 -0.65
N ALA A 57 2.74 -21.28 -0.69
CA ALA A 57 2.20 -21.98 0.49
C ALA A 57 1.70 -21.00 1.58
N LEU A 58 1.03 -19.94 1.15
CA LEU A 58 0.45 -18.91 2.03
C LEU A 58 -1.03 -19.22 2.25
N PRO A 59 -1.45 -19.58 3.47
CA PRO A 59 -2.87 -19.71 3.79
C PRO A 59 -3.48 -18.30 3.91
N ALA A 60 -3.99 -17.78 2.79
CA ALA A 60 -4.55 -16.43 2.71
C ALA A 60 -5.96 -16.43 2.10
N GLN A 61 -6.86 -15.63 2.68
CA GLN A 61 -8.17 -15.33 2.10
C GLN A 61 -8.02 -14.17 1.11
N VAL A 62 -8.29 -14.40 -0.17
CA VAL A 62 -8.22 -13.36 -1.21
C VAL A 62 -9.58 -12.68 -1.37
N ARG A 63 -9.59 -11.35 -1.37
CA ARG A 63 -10.75 -10.52 -1.67
C ARG A 63 -10.36 -9.46 -2.68
N VAL A 64 -11.06 -9.45 -3.81
CA VAL A 64 -10.96 -8.40 -4.82
C VAL A 64 -12.15 -7.47 -4.62
N VAL A 65 -11.88 -6.17 -4.51
CA VAL A 65 -12.91 -5.12 -4.38
C VAL A 65 -12.90 -4.30 -5.66
N GLU A 66 -14.05 -4.16 -6.28
CA GLU A 66 -14.22 -3.33 -7.47
C GLU A 66 -14.51 -1.89 -7.04
N LEU A 67 -13.79 -0.93 -7.63
CA LEU A 67 -13.96 0.50 -7.37
C LEU A 67 -13.99 1.26 -8.70
N HIS A 68 -14.77 2.34 -8.76
CA HIS A 68 -14.75 3.23 -9.92
C HIS A 68 -13.48 4.08 -9.93
N ASP A 69 -12.99 4.44 -11.11
CA ASP A 69 -11.85 5.36 -11.26
C ASP A 69 -12.06 6.70 -10.53
N GLY A 70 -13.30 7.20 -10.53
CA GLY A 70 -13.68 8.40 -9.79
C GLY A 70 -13.47 8.27 -8.27
N ASP A 71 -13.78 7.10 -7.72
CA ASP A 71 -13.63 6.84 -6.28
C ASP A 71 -12.15 6.65 -5.89
N VAL A 72 -11.36 5.99 -6.74
CA VAL A 72 -9.91 5.79 -6.52
C VAL A 72 -9.16 7.11 -6.60
N SER A 73 -9.48 7.93 -7.60
CA SER A 73 -8.87 9.24 -7.80
C SER A 73 -9.24 10.23 -6.68
N ALA A 74 -10.51 10.28 -6.27
CA ALA A 74 -10.96 11.06 -5.12
C ALA A 74 -10.22 10.65 -3.83
N TYR A 75 -10.14 9.34 -3.54
CA TYR A 75 -9.42 8.84 -2.37
C TYR A 75 -7.94 9.21 -2.37
N THR A 76 -7.29 9.10 -3.53
CA THR A 76 -5.87 9.43 -3.69
C THR A 76 -5.65 10.93 -3.52
N TYR A 77 -6.51 11.76 -4.12
CA TYR A 77 -6.44 13.21 -4.02
C TYR A 77 -6.60 13.69 -2.57
N GLU A 78 -7.64 13.21 -1.86
CA GLU A 78 -7.87 13.56 -0.46
C GLU A 78 -6.70 13.15 0.44
N ARG A 79 -6.17 11.93 0.26
CA ARG A 79 -5.00 11.44 0.99
C ARG A 79 -3.78 12.32 0.79
N THR A 80 -3.48 12.68 -0.46
CA THR A 80 -2.34 13.53 -0.82
C THR A 80 -2.50 14.94 -0.25
N LEU A 81 -3.66 15.56 -0.41
CA LEU A 81 -3.97 16.89 0.09
C LEU A 81 -3.77 16.99 1.61
N MET A 82 -4.27 16.00 2.36
CA MET A 82 -4.13 15.96 3.82
C MET A 82 -2.67 15.78 4.26
N MET A 83 -1.88 14.99 3.53
CA MET A 83 -0.44 14.84 3.78
C MET A 83 0.32 16.14 3.51
N GLU A 84 -0.02 16.85 2.43
CA GLU A 84 0.57 18.14 2.10
C GLU A 84 0.24 19.21 3.14
N GLN A 85 -1.04 19.31 3.54
CA GLN A 85 -1.49 20.26 4.55
C GLN A 85 -0.81 20.00 5.90
N ARG A 86 -0.72 18.74 6.31
CA ARG A 86 0.02 18.34 7.53
C ARG A 86 1.48 18.73 7.44
N SER A 87 2.11 18.54 6.27
CA SER A 87 3.51 18.89 6.04
C SER A 87 3.72 20.40 6.05
N GLN A 88 2.81 21.18 5.48
CA GLN A 88 2.83 22.65 5.53
C GLN A 88 2.73 23.15 6.96
N MET A 89 1.78 22.63 7.74
CA MET A 89 1.59 23.01 9.15
C MET A 89 2.84 22.70 9.99
N LEU A 90 3.45 21.52 9.80
CA LEU A 90 4.69 21.17 10.49
C LEU A 90 5.86 22.08 10.09
N ARG A 91 5.94 22.50 8.82
CA ARG A 91 6.94 23.50 8.38
C ARG A 91 6.70 24.86 9.05
N GLN A 92 5.45 25.31 9.16
CA GLN A 92 5.10 26.56 9.83
C GLN A 92 5.44 26.53 11.32
N LEU A 93 5.08 25.46 12.03
CA LEU A 93 5.39 25.28 13.45
C LEU A 93 6.91 25.23 13.70
N ARG A 94 7.70 24.61 12.81
CA ARG A 94 9.17 24.58 12.90
C ARG A 94 9.81 25.93 12.62
N ARG A 95 9.28 26.70 11.65
CA ARG A 95 9.71 28.09 11.40
C ARG A 95 9.44 28.99 12.62
N ALA A 96 8.36 28.74 13.35
CA ALA A 96 8.06 29.42 14.60
C ALA A 96 8.95 28.96 15.79
N GLN A 97 9.54 27.75 15.73
CA GLN A 97 10.27 27.13 16.85
C GLN A 97 11.80 26.99 16.64
N GLY A 98 12.37 27.43 15.51
CA GLY A 98 13.83 27.54 15.33
C GLY A 98 14.64 26.24 15.28
N GLY A 99 14.04 25.06 15.02
CA GLY A 99 14.74 23.76 15.01
C GLY A 99 15.25 23.30 13.62
N PRO A 100 16.31 22.47 13.55
CA PRO A 100 16.90 22.00 12.28
C PRO A 100 16.02 20.96 11.55
N ALA A 101 16.17 20.92 10.22
CA ALA A 101 15.30 20.19 9.29
C ALA A 101 15.50 18.66 9.34
N PRO A 102 14.44 17.84 9.31
CA PRO A 102 14.57 16.43 8.92
C PRO A 102 14.81 16.32 7.42
N SER A 103 15.72 15.43 7.03
CA SER A 103 15.97 15.00 5.66
C SER A 103 14.65 14.69 4.96
N GLN A 104 14.42 15.35 3.82
CA GLN A 104 13.28 15.08 2.96
C GLN A 104 13.28 13.59 2.60
N PRO A 105 12.14 12.87 2.66
CA PRO A 105 12.02 11.65 1.86
C PRO A 105 12.21 12.06 0.39
N PRO A 106 12.88 11.24 -0.43
CA PRO A 106 13.16 11.60 -1.82
C PRO A 106 11.85 11.95 -2.52
N SER A 107 11.77 13.19 -3.03
CA SER A 107 10.72 13.61 -3.95
C SER A 107 10.75 12.64 -5.11
N ALA A 108 9.66 11.90 -5.30
CA ALA A 108 9.46 11.09 -6.49
C ALA A 108 9.11 12.03 -7.65
N GLU A 109 10.11 12.73 -8.16
CA GLU A 109 10.09 13.42 -9.45
C GLU A 109 11.42 13.06 -10.15
N GLU A 110 11.35 12.78 -11.46
CA GLU A 110 12.38 12.22 -12.38
C GLU A 110 12.38 10.67 -12.36
N GLU A 111 11.72 9.94 -13.27
CA GLU A 111 11.61 10.05 -14.75
C GLU A 111 10.32 9.39 -15.28
#